data_AF-A0A2M7YWL5-F1
#
_entry.id   AF-A0A2M7YWL5-F1
#
_cell.length_a   1.000
_cell.length_b   1.000
_cell.length_c   1.000
_cell.angle_alpha   90.00
_cell.angle_beta   90.00
_cell.angle_gamma   90.00
#
_symmetry.space_group_name_H-M   'P 1'
#
loop_
_entity.id
_entity.type
_entity.pdbx_description
1 polymer ?
#
loop_
_entity_poly.entity_id
_entity_poly.type
_entity_poly.pdbx_seq_one_letter_code
_entity_poly.pdbx_strand_id
1 'polypeptide(L)'
;MQKRVPVLILAVLLAAQAAVAGAPDLAAYNQAVAEFFKAEPAQVADVASYLPRADELPVAFMVAAKAGVDPLEVAQKRYEGTKWQDVLQSYGIGSDLFRVQVRGFVPSAVYQPILDKFPEEKPQTWASATLTDREFLNMANLIFIKDHYGYSMYRVMAMRDKGQGFPQIQAEAWAVAQGPENRPEAAKAGF
;
A
#
# COMPACT_ATOMS: atom_id res chain seq x y z
N MET A 1 -65.27 -14.04 -26.65
CA MET A 1 -64.49 -12.91 -26.11
C MET A 1 -63.89 -13.31 -24.77
N GLN A 2 -62.60 -13.63 -24.73
CA GLN A 2 -61.80 -13.66 -23.50
C GLN A 2 -60.34 -13.50 -23.93
N LYS A 3 -59.76 -12.32 -23.64
CA LYS A 3 -58.42 -11.93 -24.07
C LYS A 3 -57.38 -12.70 -23.24
N ARG A 4 -56.55 -13.53 -23.87
CA ARG A 4 -55.34 -14.08 -23.24
C ARG A 4 -54.24 -13.04 -23.37
N VAL A 5 -53.90 -12.40 -22.25
CA VAL A 5 -52.74 -11.51 -22.11
C VAL A 5 -51.49 -12.39 -22.03
N PRO A 6 -50.40 -12.10 -22.78
CA PRO A 6 -49.19 -12.90 -22.71
C PRO A 6 -48.52 -12.71 -21.35
N VAL A 7 -48.15 -13.83 -20.73
CA VAL A 7 -47.32 -13.86 -19.52
C VAL A 7 -46.01 -13.15 -19.86
N LEU A 8 -45.85 -11.96 -19.30
CA LEU A 8 -44.66 -11.16 -19.40
C LEU A 8 -43.44 -11.98 -18.98
N ILE A 9 -42.44 -11.93 -19.85
CA ILE A 9 -41.03 -12.10 -19.56
C ILE A 9 -40.72 -11.33 -18.26
N LEU A 10 -40.60 -12.04 -17.15
CA LEU A 10 -40.08 -11.50 -15.90
C LEU A 10 -39.17 -12.53 -15.23
N ALA A 11 -38.13 -12.92 -15.97
CA ALA A 11 -37.03 -13.71 -15.45
C ALA A 11 -35.68 -13.09 -15.88
N VAL A 12 -35.57 -11.77 -15.77
CA VAL A 12 -34.28 -11.06 -15.85
C VAL A 12 -34.30 -9.96 -14.80
N LEU A 13 -34.17 -10.34 -13.52
CA LEU A 13 -33.84 -9.41 -12.43
C LEU A 13 -33.40 -10.15 -11.16
N LEU A 14 -32.72 -11.28 -11.31
CA LEU A 14 -32.08 -11.98 -10.18
C LEU A 14 -30.73 -12.57 -10.60
N ALA A 15 -29.85 -11.73 -11.13
CA ALA A 15 -28.43 -12.03 -11.30
C ALA A 15 -27.62 -10.73 -11.44
N ALA A 16 -27.76 -9.82 -10.49
CA ALA A 16 -26.89 -8.64 -10.38
C ALA A 16 -26.51 -8.34 -8.92
N GLN A 17 -26.37 -9.37 -8.09
CA GLN A 17 -25.83 -9.26 -6.72
C GLN A 17 -24.52 -10.03 -6.54
N ALA A 18 -23.83 -10.35 -7.63
CA ALA A 18 -22.51 -10.98 -7.59
C ALA A 18 -21.48 -10.14 -8.37
N ALA A 19 -21.40 -8.85 -8.07
CA ALA A 19 -20.31 -7.98 -8.51
C ALA A 19 -20.21 -6.71 -7.64
N VAL A 20 -20.13 -6.88 -6.32
CA VAL A 20 -19.51 -5.86 -5.45
C VAL A 20 -18.37 -6.55 -4.71
N ALA A 21 -17.39 -7.04 -5.46
CA ALA A 21 -16.04 -7.05 -4.91
C ALA A 21 -15.67 -5.56 -4.83
N GLY A 22 -15.87 -4.99 -3.64
CA GLY A 22 -15.82 -3.55 -3.39
C GLY A 22 -14.58 -2.91 -3.99
N ALA A 23 -14.78 -1.86 -4.78
CA ALA A 23 -13.67 -1.02 -5.20
C ALA A 23 -12.87 -0.62 -3.95
N PRO A 24 -11.53 -0.66 -4.00
CA PRO A 24 -10.73 -0.35 -2.82
C PRO A 24 -11.06 1.06 -2.31
N ASP A 25 -11.27 1.21 -1.01
CA ASP A 25 -11.59 2.50 -0.40
C ASP A 25 -10.32 3.37 -0.33
N LEU A 26 -10.14 4.20 -1.35
CA LEU A 26 -9.02 5.13 -1.45
C LEU A 26 -9.06 6.20 -0.34
N ALA A 27 -10.24 6.58 0.16
CA ALA A 27 -10.34 7.55 1.24
C ALA A 27 -9.82 6.94 2.54
N ALA A 28 -10.20 5.71 2.85
CA ALA A 28 -9.66 4.97 4.00
C ALA A 28 -8.15 4.75 3.90
N TYR A 29 -7.65 4.42 2.70
CA TYR A 29 -6.21 4.26 2.49
C TYR A 29 -5.44 5.58 2.70
N ASN A 30 -5.94 6.70 2.14
CA ASN A 30 -5.31 8.02 2.32
C ASN A 30 -5.35 8.46 3.79
N GLN A 31 -6.45 8.19 4.49
CA GLN A 31 -6.56 8.45 5.92
C GLN A 31 -5.53 7.65 6.73
N ALA A 32 -5.33 6.36 6.42
CA ALA A 32 -4.32 5.55 7.06
C ALA A 32 -2.88 6.05 6.78
N VAL A 33 -2.62 6.54 5.57
CA VAL A 33 -1.36 7.22 5.25
C VAL A 33 -1.18 8.47 6.13
N ALA A 34 -2.23 9.30 6.24
CA ALA A 34 -2.21 10.50 7.07
C ALA A 34 -1.86 10.17 8.53
N GLU A 35 -2.51 9.14 9.09
CA GLU A 35 -2.27 8.69 10.47
C GLU A 35 -0.85 8.16 10.67
N PHE A 36 -0.34 7.32 9.75
CA PHE A 36 0.99 6.74 9.87
C PHE A 36 2.09 7.81 9.81
N PHE A 37 1.99 8.76 8.88
CA PHE A 37 2.98 9.83 8.73
C PHE A 37 2.71 11.06 9.62
N LYS A 38 1.65 11.01 10.45
CA LYS A 38 1.19 12.14 11.29
C LYS A 38 0.98 13.41 10.46
N ALA A 39 0.42 13.24 9.27
CA ALA A 39 0.13 14.31 8.33
C ALA A 39 -1.35 14.72 8.44
N GLU A 40 -1.64 15.96 8.08
CA GLU A 40 -3.02 16.42 7.96
C GLU A 40 -3.69 15.78 6.72
N PRO A 41 -4.98 15.38 6.78
CA PRO A 41 -5.66 14.79 5.63
C PRO A 41 -5.63 15.68 4.37
N ALA A 42 -5.66 17.01 4.55
CA ALA A 42 -5.52 17.97 3.45
C ALA A 42 -4.15 17.89 2.76
N GLN A 43 -3.07 17.75 3.53
CA GLN A 43 -1.72 17.58 2.96
C GLN A 43 -1.62 16.27 2.15
N VAL A 44 -2.21 15.18 2.65
CA VAL A 44 -2.26 13.92 1.89
C VAL A 44 -3.05 14.08 0.60
N ALA A 45 -4.17 14.80 0.63
CA ALA A 45 -4.97 15.06 -0.57
C ALA A 45 -4.21 15.90 -1.61
N ASP A 46 -3.48 16.94 -1.16
CA ASP A 46 -2.66 17.77 -2.04
C ASP A 46 -1.55 16.92 -2.70
N VAL A 47 -0.82 16.14 -1.92
CA VAL A 47 0.22 15.22 -2.42
C VAL A 47 -0.38 14.20 -3.40
N ALA A 48 -1.54 13.62 -3.07
CA ALA A 48 -2.21 12.63 -3.92
C ALA A 48 -2.62 13.21 -5.28
N SER A 49 -2.90 14.51 -5.37
CA SER A 49 -3.28 15.16 -6.64
C SER A 49 -2.15 15.20 -7.69
N TYR A 50 -0.89 15.08 -7.26
CA TYR A 50 0.29 15.04 -8.12
C TYR A 50 0.73 13.61 -8.50
N LEU A 51 0.25 12.60 -7.77
CA LEU A 51 0.70 11.23 -7.94
C LEU A 51 -0.26 10.43 -8.83
N PRO A 52 0.26 9.62 -9.78
CA PRO A 52 -0.59 8.85 -10.69
C PRO A 52 -1.35 7.71 -9.99
N ARG A 53 -0.91 7.30 -8.80
CA ARG A 53 -1.50 6.20 -8.03
C ARG A 53 -1.41 6.50 -6.55
N ALA A 54 -2.46 6.14 -5.81
CA ALA A 54 -2.51 6.31 -4.36
C ALA A 54 -1.39 5.55 -3.63
N ASP A 55 -0.98 4.39 -4.16
CA ASP A 55 0.07 3.58 -3.54
C ASP A 55 1.49 4.15 -3.73
N GLU A 56 1.64 5.29 -4.40
CA GLU A 56 2.87 6.08 -4.38
C GLU A 56 2.98 6.97 -3.13
N LEU A 57 1.88 7.21 -2.41
CA LEU A 57 1.87 8.10 -1.23
C LEU A 57 2.90 7.68 -0.18
N PRO A 58 3.00 6.42 0.27
CA PRO A 58 4.03 6.04 1.23
C PRO A 58 5.46 6.31 0.75
N VAL A 59 5.73 6.22 -0.55
CA VAL A 59 7.05 6.53 -1.11
C VAL A 59 7.36 8.01 -0.94
N ALA A 60 6.44 8.88 -1.37
CA ALA A 60 6.60 10.33 -1.27
C ALA A 60 6.84 10.78 0.18
N PHE A 61 6.02 10.30 1.11
CA PHE A 61 6.14 10.66 2.53
C PHE A 61 7.40 10.09 3.19
N MET A 62 7.83 8.86 2.87
CA MET A 62 9.09 8.31 3.40
C MET A 62 10.31 9.10 2.92
N VAL A 63 10.34 9.48 1.63
CA VAL A 63 11.42 10.29 1.06
C VAL A 63 11.43 11.68 1.71
N ALA A 64 10.26 12.31 1.83
CA ALA A 64 10.12 13.63 2.45
C ALA A 64 10.59 13.63 3.92
N ALA A 65 10.17 12.63 4.70
CA ALA A 65 10.59 12.46 6.08
C ALA A 65 12.11 12.24 6.20
N LYS A 66 12.71 11.48 5.28
CA LYS A 66 14.15 11.23 5.27
C LYS A 66 14.96 12.47 4.85
N ALA A 67 14.46 13.24 3.88
CA ALA A 67 15.08 14.45 3.37
C ALA A 67 14.86 15.68 4.28
N GLY A 68 13.84 15.65 5.15
CA GLY A 68 13.44 16.80 5.96
C GLY A 68 12.76 17.91 5.16
N VAL A 69 12.01 17.54 4.11
CA VAL A 69 11.30 18.48 3.20
C VAL A 69 9.80 18.23 3.20
N ASP A 70 9.04 19.11 2.56
CA ASP A 70 7.59 18.93 2.39
C ASP A 70 7.29 17.78 1.41
N PRO A 71 6.37 16.84 1.73
CA PRO A 71 6.00 15.75 0.82
C PRO A 71 5.42 16.23 -0.52
N LEU A 72 4.85 17.44 -0.58
CA LEU A 72 4.38 18.03 -1.83
C LEU A 72 5.53 18.32 -2.80
N GLU A 73 6.69 18.75 -2.29
CA GLU A 73 7.89 18.99 -3.12
C GLU A 73 8.37 17.68 -3.77
N VAL A 74 8.34 16.58 -3.00
CA VAL A 74 8.69 15.24 -3.51
C VAL A 74 7.70 14.79 -4.59
N ALA A 75 6.40 14.98 -4.36
CA ALA A 75 5.37 14.60 -5.33
C ALA A 75 5.41 15.43 -6.61
N GLN A 76 5.76 16.72 -6.53
CA GLN A 76 5.97 17.57 -7.71
C GLN A 76 7.14 17.08 -8.56
N LYS A 77 8.28 16.72 -7.96
CA LYS A 77 9.40 16.12 -8.71
C LYS A 77 9.00 14.81 -9.39
N ARG A 78 8.18 13.99 -8.72
CA ARG A 78 7.63 12.76 -9.29
C ARG A 78 6.71 13.05 -10.48
N TYR A 79 5.84 14.06 -10.37
CA TYR A 79 4.90 14.46 -11.41
C TYR A 79 5.59 14.91 -12.70
N GLU A 80 6.78 15.52 -12.61
CA GLU A 80 7.61 15.91 -13.77
C GLU A 80 8.12 14.73 -14.62
N GLY A 81 7.67 13.49 -14.35
CA GLY A 81 8.00 12.29 -15.12
C GLY A 81 9.25 11.57 -14.64
N THR A 82 9.74 11.93 -13.46
CA THR A 82 10.99 11.41 -12.88
C THR A 82 10.73 10.06 -12.21
N LYS A 83 11.62 9.07 -12.41
CA LYS A 83 11.53 7.78 -11.72
C LYS A 83 11.78 7.98 -10.23
N TRP A 84 11.22 7.13 -9.38
CA TRP A 84 11.45 7.22 -7.93
C TRP A 84 12.93 7.17 -7.58
N GLN A 85 13.71 6.36 -8.31
CA GLN A 85 15.17 6.29 -8.14
C GLN A 85 15.85 7.65 -8.30
N ASP A 86 15.45 8.41 -9.32
CA ASP A 86 16.04 9.70 -9.66
C ASP A 86 15.58 10.78 -8.65
N VAL A 87 14.32 10.71 -8.19
CA VAL A 87 13.81 11.58 -7.11
C VAL A 87 14.65 11.38 -5.84
N LEU A 88 14.87 10.14 -5.41
CA LEU A 88 15.72 9.83 -4.24
C LEU A 88 17.15 10.39 -4.41
N GLN A 89 17.75 10.17 -5.57
CA GLN A 89 19.11 10.64 -5.87
C GLN A 89 19.21 12.17 -5.80
N SER A 90 18.18 12.90 -6.22
CA SER A 90 18.15 14.37 -6.12
C SER A 90 18.24 14.89 -4.68
N TYR A 91 17.87 14.06 -3.70
CA TYR A 91 18.00 14.33 -2.27
C TYR A 91 19.20 13.62 -1.62
N GLY A 92 20.04 12.93 -2.38
CA GLY A 92 21.16 12.14 -1.85
C GLY A 92 20.73 10.93 -1.01
N ILE A 93 19.52 10.41 -1.25
CA ILE A 93 18.94 9.28 -0.50
C ILE A 93 19.21 7.97 -1.26
N GLY A 94 19.70 6.96 -0.54
CA GLY A 94 19.87 5.61 -1.06
C GLY A 94 18.60 4.76 -0.96
N SER A 95 18.54 3.70 -1.76
CA SER A 95 17.40 2.76 -1.77
C SER A 95 17.29 1.93 -0.48
N ASP A 96 18.34 1.94 0.35
CA ASP A 96 18.37 1.30 1.67
C ASP A 96 17.32 1.88 2.63
N LEU A 97 16.80 3.08 2.36
CA LEU A 97 15.63 3.65 3.05
C LEU A 97 14.45 2.67 3.10
N PHE A 98 14.24 1.89 2.03
CA PHE A 98 13.10 1.00 1.90
C PHE A 98 13.43 -0.46 2.25
N ARG A 99 14.61 -0.72 2.83
CA ARG A 99 15.02 -2.09 3.17
C ARG A 99 14.19 -2.60 4.35
N VAL A 100 13.63 -3.80 4.21
CA VAL A 100 13.07 -4.56 5.33
C VAL A 100 13.95 -5.77 5.65
N GLN A 101 14.03 -6.14 6.93
CA GLN A 101 14.65 -7.39 7.32
C GLN A 101 13.59 -8.50 7.31
N VAL A 102 13.79 -9.50 6.46
CA VAL A 102 13.03 -10.75 6.44
C VAL A 102 13.87 -11.85 7.05
N ARG A 103 13.24 -12.81 7.73
CA ARG A 103 13.94 -13.99 8.26
C ARG A 103 13.56 -15.22 7.43
N GLY A 104 14.56 -16.00 7.05
CA GLY A 104 14.37 -17.23 6.30
C GLY A 104 13.91 -17.00 4.85
N PHE A 105 13.40 -18.06 4.24
CA PHE A 105 12.98 -18.07 2.84
C PHE A 105 11.70 -17.25 2.63
N VAL A 106 11.68 -16.41 1.59
CA VAL A 106 10.51 -15.62 1.19
C VAL A 106 9.92 -16.22 -0.10
N PRO A 107 8.82 -17.00 -0.02
CA PRO A 107 8.19 -17.60 -1.20
C PRO A 107 7.37 -16.56 -1.97
N SER A 108 7.99 -15.47 -2.42
CA SER A 108 7.31 -14.39 -3.15
C SER A 108 8.00 -14.09 -4.47
N ALA A 109 7.25 -14.25 -5.57
CA ALA A 109 7.74 -13.90 -6.90
C ALA A 109 7.89 -12.38 -7.07
N VAL A 110 7.12 -11.60 -6.32
CA VAL A 110 7.19 -10.13 -6.33
C VAL A 110 8.34 -9.61 -5.47
N TYR A 111 8.54 -10.15 -4.26
CA TYR A 111 9.48 -9.57 -3.29
C TYR A 111 10.87 -10.22 -3.28
N GLN A 112 11.01 -11.50 -3.60
CA GLN A 112 12.32 -12.16 -3.60
C GLN A 112 13.36 -11.41 -4.47
N PRO A 113 13.04 -11.01 -5.73
CA PRO A 113 14.00 -10.27 -6.54
C PRO A 113 14.37 -8.88 -5.99
N ILE A 114 13.51 -8.28 -5.16
CA ILE A 114 13.78 -7.00 -4.52
C ILE A 114 14.73 -7.20 -3.35
N LEU A 115 14.47 -8.21 -2.54
CA LEU A 115 15.27 -8.55 -1.36
C LEU A 115 16.68 -9.01 -1.75
N ASP A 116 16.83 -9.71 -2.87
CA ASP A 116 18.13 -10.14 -3.42
C ASP A 116 19.04 -8.94 -3.79
N LYS A 117 18.48 -7.74 -3.97
CA LYS A 117 19.26 -6.50 -4.18
C LYS A 117 19.90 -5.96 -2.90
N PHE A 118 19.53 -6.50 -1.74
CA PHE A 118 20.03 -6.13 -0.43
C PHE A 118 20.69 -7.32 0.30
N PRO A 119 21.76 -7.91 -0.27
CA PRO A 119 22.44 -9.05 0.33
C PRO A 119 23.00 -8.71 1.72
N GLU A 120 22.78 -9.60 2.69
CA GLU A 120 23.21 -9.39 4.08
C GLU A 120 24.73 -9.22 4.20
N GLU A 121 25.49 -9.89 3.34
CA GLU A 121 26.94 -9.89 3.34
C GLU A 121 27.58 -8.65 2.67
N LYS A 122 26.80 -7.76 2.06
CA LYS A 122 27.30 -6.52 1.41
C LYS A 122 26.48 -5.27 1.78
N PRO A 123 26.42 -4.87 3.07
CA PRO A 123 25.66 -3.71 3.50
C PRO A 123 26.07 -2.40 2.81
N GLN A 124 27.33 -2.26 2.44
CA GLN A 124 27.86 -1.09 1.74
C GLN A 124 27.26 -0.86 0.34
N THR A 125 26.61 -1.87 -0.26
CA THR A 125 26.00 -1.73 -1.60
C THR A 125 24.52 -1.36 -1.55
N TRP A 126 23.88 -1.40 -0.37
CA TRP A 126 22.44 -1.23 -0.24
C TRP A 126 21.96 0.14 -0.69
N ALA A 127 22.68 1.20 -0.32
CA ALA A 127 22.32 2.57 -0.71
C ALA A 127 22.32 2.76 -2.24
N SER A 128 23.22 2.06 -2.95
CA SER A 128 23.35 2.09 -4.41
C SER A 128 22.46 1.08 -5.15
N ALA A 129 21.66 0.28 -4.45
CA ALA A 129 20.79 -0.70 -5.08
C ALA A 129 19.77 0.00 -5.99
N THR A 130 19.63 -0.46 -7.23
CA THR A 130 18.68 0.13 -8.19
C THR A 130 17.32 -0.56 -8.07
N LEU A 131 16.29 0.22 -7.75
CA LEU A 131 14.91 -0.22 -7.71
C LEU A 131 14.11 0.43 -8.85
N THR A 132 13.17 -0.34 -9.40
CA THR A 132 12.14 0.18 -10.31
C THR A 132 11.04 0.88 -9.50
N ASP A 133 10.27 1.77 -10.12
CA ASP A 133 9.13 2.42 -9.47
C ASP A 133 8.21 1.41 -8.77
N ARG A 134 7.89 0.29 -9.44
CA ARG A 134 7.04 -0.75 -8.86
C ARG A 134 7.64 -1.39 -7.60
N GLU A 135 8.96 -1.54 -7.56
CA GLU A 135 9.64 -2.10 -6.38
C GLU A 135 9.67 -1.11 -5.22
N PHE A 136 9.86 0.19 -5.49
CA PHE A 136 9.69 1.24 -4.48
C PHE A 136 8.29 1.22 -3.88
N LEU A 137 7.26 1.17 -4.73
CA LEU A 137 5.87 1.07 -4.28
C LEU A 137 5.66 -0.16 -3.40
N ASN A 138 6.18 -1.33 -3.82
CA ASN A 138 6.02 -2.55 -3.04
C ASN A 138 6.68 -2.46 -1.66
N MET A 139 7.93 -1.98 -1.58
CA MET A 139 8.66 -1.91 -0.31
C MET A 139 8.10 -0.84 0.62
N ALA A 140 7.77 0.35 0.10
CA ALA A 140 7.19 1.42 0.90
C ALA A 140 5.84 1.01 1.50
N ASN A 141 4.98 0.36 0.71
CA ASN A 141 3.70 -0.12 1.21
C ASN A 141 3.83 -1.30 2.18
N LEU A 142 4.80 -2.19 1.96
CA LEU A 142 5.10 -3.26 2.90
C LEU A 142 5.49 -2.70 4.27
N ILE A 143 6.38 -1.71 4.31
CA ILE A 143 6.80 -1.01 5.53
C ILE A 143 5.60 -0.32 6.17
N PHE A 144 4.87 0.51 5.40
CA PHE A 144 3.70 1.23 5.88
C PHE A 144 2.67 0.30 6.54
N ILE A 145 2.25 -0.76 5.84
CA ILE A 145 1.19 -1.65 6.35
C ILE A 145 1.68 -2.45 7.57
N LYS A 146 2.92 -2.95 7.53
CA LYS A 146 3.54 -3.66 8.66
C LYS A 146 3.62 -2.75 9.88
N ASP A 147 4.17 -1.55 9.73
CA ASP A 147 4.51 -0.69 10.86
C ASP A 147 3.28 0.02 11.42
N HIS A 148 2.32 0.37 10.57
CA HIS A 148 1.10 1.03 11.01
C HIS A 148 0.14 0.09 11.76
N TYR A 149 0.01 -1.17 11.30
CA TYR A 149 -0.97 -2.12 11.85
C TYR A 149 -0.35 -3.27 12.65
N GLY A 150 0.99 -3.39 12.69
CA GLY A 150 1.65 -4.63 13.15
C GLY A 150 1.36 -5.83 12.25
N TYR A 151 0.92 -5.60 11.02
CA TYR A 151 0.45 -6.66 10.12
C TYR A 151 1.62 -7.49 9.58
N SER A 152 1.41 -8.80 9.42
CA SER A 152 2.47 -9.70 8.97
C SER A 152 2.95 -9.35 7.56
N MET A 153 4.24 -9.06 7.42
CA MET A 153 4.89 -8.85 6.12
C MET A 153 4.63 -10.01 5.15
N TYR A 154 4.68 -11.25 5.63
CA TYR A 154 4.44 -12.43 4.80
C TYR A 154 3.00 -12.47 4.26
N ARG A 155 2.01 -11.97 5.02
CA ARG A 155 0.64 -11.83 4.52
C ARG A 155 0.53 -10.75 3.46
N VAL A 156 1.16 -9.59 3.68
CA VAL A 156 1.23 -8.52 2.67
C VAL A 156 1.85 -9.03 1.36
N MET A 157 2.98 -9.74 1.45
CA MET A 157 3.65 -10.33 0.30
C MET A 157 2.75 -11.33 -0.43
N ALA A 158 2.13 -12.27 0.29
CA ALA A 158 1.25 -13.28 -0.30
C ALA A 158 0.01 -12.67 -0.97
N MET A 159 -0.59 -11.62 -0.39
CA MET A 159 -1.70 -10.89 -1.00
C MET A 159 -1.25 -10.16 -2.27
N ARG A 160 -0.05 -9.58 -2.24
CA ARG A 160 0.52 -8.90 -3.40
C ARG A 160 0.84 -9.85 -4.55
N ASP A 161 1.37 -11.04 -4.26
CA ASP A 161 1.60 -12.09 -5.26
C ASP A 161 0.31 -12.56 -5.94
N LYS A 162 -0.83 -12.50 -5.23
CA LYS A 162 -2.17 -12.76 -5.79
C LYS A 162 -2.72 -11.61 -6.63
N GLY A 163 -1.97 -10.51 -6.79
CA GLY A 163 -2.35 -9.35 -7.59
C GLY A 163 -3.19 -8.31 -6.85
N GLN A 164 -3.38 -8.43 -5.53
CA GLN A 164 -4.17 -7.45 -4.77
C GLN A 164 -3.46 -6.10 -4.69
N GLY A 165 -4.21 -5.00 -4.82
CA GLY A 165 -3.70 -3.64 -4.68
C GLY A 165 -3.51 -3.23 -3.22
N PHE A 166 -2.61 -2.29 -2.94
CA PHE A 166 -2.31 -1.88 -1.56
C PHE A 166 -3.49 -1.30 -0.77
N PRO A 167 -4.42 -0.53 -1.37
CA PRO A 167 -5.63 -0.13 -0.66
C PRO A 167 -6.49 -1.32 -0.18
N GLN A 168 -6.56 -2.40 -0.96
CA GLN A 168 -7.24 -3.63 -0.54
C GLN A 168 -6.48 -4.36 0.58
N ILE A 169 -5.15 -4.42 0.49
CA ILE A 169 -4.31 -5.06 1.52
C ILE A 169 -4.39 -4.26 2.84
N GLN A 170 -4.40 -2.94 2.77
CA GLN A 170 -4.54 -2.07 3.93
C GLN A 170 -5.92 -2.25 4.59
N ALA A 171 -7.00 -2.36 3.82
CA ALA A 171 -8.34 -2.61 4.37
C ALA A 171 -8.40 -3.93 5.16
N GLU A 172 -7.79 -5.00 4.64
CA GLU A 172 -7.64 -6.28 5.35
C GLU A 172 -6.81 -6.12 6.63
N ALA A 173 -5.66 -5.43 6.55
CA ALA A 173 -4.80 -5.20 7.71
C ALA A 173 -5.50 -4.42 8.82
N TRP A 174 -6.26 -3.39 8.45
CA TRP A 174 -7.10 -2.63 9.37
C TRP A 174 -8.17 -3.51 10.02
N ALA A 175 -8.89 -4.32 9.25
CA ALA A 175 -9.92 -5.21 9.79
C ALA A 175 -9.36 -6.19 10.83
N VAL A 176 -8.18 -6.75 10.57
CA VAL A 176 -7.48 -7.64 11.52
C VAL A 176 -7.03 -6.88 12.78
N ALA A 177 -6.53 -5.65 12.63
CA ALA A 177 -6.13 -4.82 13.77
C ALA A 177 -7.31 -4.44 14.68
N GLN A 178 -8.53 -4.33 14.13
CA GLN A 178 -9.76 -4.01 14.88
C GLN A 178 -10.50 -5.24 15.44
N GLY A 179 -10.00 -6.46 15.16
CA GLY A 179 -10.57 -7.72 15.63
C GLY A 179 -10.77 -7.73 17.17
N PRO A 180 -11.85 -8.34 17.69
CA PRO A 180 -12.17 -8.33 19.11
C PRO A 180 -11.00 -8.77 20.01
N GLU A 181 -10.18 -9.72 19.56
CA GLU A 181 -8.97 -10.19 20.24
C GLU A 181 -7.86 -9.12 20.38
N ASN A 182 -7.85 -8.11 19.51
CA ASN A 182 -6.83 -7.06 19.47
C ASN A 182 -7.32 -5.73 20.06
N ARG A 183 -8.58 -5.66 20.55
CA ARG A 183 -9.10 -4.44 21.17
C ARG A 183 -8.51 -4.25 22.58
N PRO A 184 -8.17 -3.01 22.98
CA PRO A 184 -7.72 -2.71 24.34
C PRO A 184 -8.69 -3.16 25.44
N GLU A 185 -9.98 -3.29 25.12
CA GLU A 185 -11.03 -3.74 26.03
C GLU A 185 -10.99 -5.26 26.29
N ALA A 186 -10.60 -6.07 25.29
CA ALA A 186 -10.45 -7.51 25.45
C ALA A 186 -9.21 -7.87 26.27
N ALA A 187 -8.13 -7.10 26.15
CA ALA A 187 -6.94 -7.23 26.99
C ALA A 187 -7.22 -6.96 28.49
N LYS A 188 -8.25 -6.17 28.81
CA LYS A 188 -8.72 -5.95 30.19
C LYS A 188 -9.65 -7.05 30.70
N ALA A 189 -10.19 -7.88 29.81
CA ALA A 189 -11.16 -8.93 30.13
C ALA A 189 -10.52 -10.31 30.42
N GLY A 190 -9.19 -10.47 30.26
CA GLY A 190 -8.47 -11.66 30.69
C GLY A 190 -8.91 -12.96 29.99
N PHE A 191 -9.01 -12.92 28.66
CA PHE A 191 -9.04 -14.14 27.84
C PHE A 191 -7.62 -14.56 27.44
#